data_AF-A4BAZ0-F1
#
_entry.id   AF-A4BAZ0-F1
#
_cell.length_a   1.000
_cell.length_b   1.000
_cell.length_c   1.000
_cell.angle_alpha   90.00
_cell.angle_beta   90.00
_cell.angle_gamma   90.00
#
_symmetry.space_group_name_H-M   'P 1'
#
loop_
_entity.id
_entity.type
_entity.pdbx_description
1 polymer ?
#
loop_
_entity_poly.entity_id
_entity_poly.type
_entity_poly.pdbx_seq_one_letter_code
_entity_poly.pdbx_strand_id
1 'polypeptide(L)'
;MQAVDAKKTAQLLQTLSVIMYYKVVKKFGLDFGSDWSSYKEWRNFEFSSFESVDALLRPDLFEPKSDEDWDNCVNEDYKLNLITNLEYAAKVHSRFKNSDLVGVEIELETPPKETTELLGFDILDEYCQVSLLTNWGNNNDVIDTSLCKNGLIGDFSEALKIRNYLRKDFKEDGHAEFCGIWAIYTTNT
;
A
#
# COMPACT_ATOMS: atom_id res chain seq x y z
N MET A 1 30.58 24.38 -15.60
CA MET A 1 30.76 23.47 -14.45
C MET A 1 29.41 23.28 -13.75
N GLN A 2 28.43 22.66 -14.42
CA GLN A 2 27.05 22.46 -13.88
C GLN A 2 26.37 21.17 -14.39
N ALA A 3 26.95 20.48 -15.38
CA ALA A 3 26.38 19.25 -15.96
C ALA A 3 26.83 17.95 -15.26
N VAL A 4 27.80 18.03 -14.35
CA VAL A 4 28.37 16.84 -13.67
C VAL A 4 27.58 16.47 -12.41
N ASP A 5 26.87 17.42 -11.81
CA ASP A 5 26.03 17.19 -10.62
C ASP A 5 24.71 16.51 -10.95
N ALA A 6 24.00 16.95 -12.00
CA ALA A 6 22.69 16.38 -12.35
C ALA A 6 22.76 14.89 -12.71
N LYS A 7 23.85 14.44 -13.35
CA LYS A 7 24.07 13.01 -13.64
C LYS A 7 24.39 12.22 -12.38
N LYS A 8 25.15 12.77 -11.42
CA LYS A 8 25.43 12.12 -10.15
C LYS A 8 24.17 12.01 -9.29
N THR A 9 23.34 13.05 -9.24
CA THR A 9 22.05 13.03 -8.54
C THR A 9 21.06 12.05 -9.17
N ALA A 10 20.96 12.02 -10.51
CA ALA A 10 20.13 11.05 -11.22
C ALA A 10 20.62 9.60 -11.05
N GLN A 11 21.94 9.39 -10.95
CA GLN A 11 22.56 8.08 -10.76
C GLN A 11 22.51 7.62 -9.29
N LEU A 12 22.51 8.54 -8.32
CA LEU A 12 22.19 8.26 -6.90
C LEU A 12 20.71 7.86 -6.74
N LEU A 13 19.80 8.54 -7.42
CA LEU A 13 18.38 8.17 -7.46
C LEU A 13 18.14 6.79 -8.11
N GLN A 14 19.02 6.40 -9.05
CA GLN A 14 18.96 5.08 -9.71
C GLN A 14 19.50 3.92 -8.86
N THR A 15 20.21 4.22 -7.77
CA THR A 15 20.91 3.25 -6.90
C THR A 15 20.36 3.15 -5.49
N LEU A 16 19.27 3.84 -5.16
CA LEU A 16 18.46 3.46 -4.01
C LEU A 16 17.97 2.03 -4.27
N SER A 17 18.47 1.09 -3.48
CA SER A 17 17.86 -0.22 -3.36
C SER A 17 16.39 0.02 -3.07
N VAL A 18 15.51 -0.50 -3.92
CA VAL A 18 14.09 -0.53 -3.63
C VAL A 18 13.95 -1.32 -2.32
N ILE A 19 13.53 -0.65 -1.26
CA ILE A 19 13.40 -1.27 0.06
C ILE A 19 11.99 -1.86 0.11
N MET A 20 11.94 -3.19 0.17
CA MET A 20 10.72 -3.91 0.50
C MET A 20 10.49 -3.80 2.01
N TYR A 21 9.30 -3.35 2.40
CA TYR A 21 8.81 -3.39 3.77
C TYR A 21 7.74 -4.47 3.90
N TYR A 22 7.34 -4.74 5.13
CA TYR A 22 6.32 -5.73 5.43
C TYR A 22 5.28 -5.16 6.39
N LYS A 23 4.03 -5.53 6.18
CA LYS A 23 2.92 -5.20 7.08
C LYS A 23 2.25 -6.47 7.56
N VAL A 24 1.84 -6.47 8.83
CA VAL A 24 0.96 -7.50 9.39
C VAL A 24 -0.40 -6.85 9.61
N VAL A 25 -1.37 -7.24 8.78
CA VAL A 25 -2.69 -6.62 8.75
C VAL A 25 -3.76 -7.62 9.13
N LYS A 26 -4.88 -7.13 9.69
CA LYS A 26 -6.06 -7.97 9.90
C LYS A 26 -6.63 -8.41 8.55
N LYS A 27 -7.13 -9.64 8.48
CA LYS A 27 -7.90 -10.09 7.31
C LYS A 27 -9.17 -9.25 7.16
N PHE A 28 -9.57 -9.05 5.90
CA PHE A 28 -10.88 -8.54 5.51
C PHE A 28 -11.26 -9.17 4.18
N GLY A 29 -12.55 -9.41 3.92
CA GLY A 29 -12.98 -10.07 2.68
C GLY A 29 -14.13 -11.05 2.88
N LEU A 30 -14.21 -12.05 2.00
CA LEU A 30 -15.33 -12.98 1.85
C LEU A 30 -15.80 -13.63 3.17
N ASP A 31 -14.87 -13.90 4.09
CA ASP A 31 -15.16 -14.58 5.35
C ASP A 31 -15.73 -13.66 6.46
N PHE A 32 -15.88 -12.35 6.19
CA PHE A 32 -16.30 -11.34 7.17
C PHE A 32 -17.81 -11.03 7.16
N GLY A 33 -18.61 -11.96 6.62
CA GLY A 33 -20.07 -11.96 6.79
C GLY A 33 -20.76 -10.64 6.39
N SER A 34 -21.46 -10.03 7.35
CA SER A 34 -22.23 -8.80 7.13
C SER A 34 -21.37 -7.58 6.82
N ASP A 35 -20.18 -7.49 7.41
CA ASP A 35 -19.29 -6.33 7.20
C ASP A 35 -18.80 -6.30 5.76
N TRP A 36 -18.40 -7.46 5.24
CA TRP A 36 -18.03 -7.60 3.83
C TRP A 36 -19.20 -7.34 2.88
N SER A 37 -20.38 -7.86 3.20
CA SER A 37 -21.57 -7.67 2.37
C SER A 37 -21.94 -6.17 2.28
N SER A 38 -21.89 -5.47 3.42
CA SER A 38 -22.16 -4.03 3.50
C SER A 38 -21.12 -3.22 2.73
N TYR A 39 -19.83 -3.60 2.84
CA TYR A 39 -18.76 -2.95 2.10
C TYR A 39 -18.93 -3.11 0.59
N LYS A 40 -19.23 -4.33 0.10
CA LYS A 40 -19.47 -4.55 -1.34
C LYS A 40 -20.66 -3.74 -1.87
N GLU A 41 -21.74 -3.66 -1.10
CA GLU A 41 -22.90 -2.86 -1.46
C GLU A 41 -22.54 -1.37 -1.54
N TRP A 42 -21.85 -0.84 -0.53
CA TRP A 42 -21.40 0.55 -0.51
C TRP A 42 -20.41 0.86 -1.64
N ARG A 43 -19.47 -0.05 -1.91
CA ARG A 43 -18.43 0.12 -2.94
C ARG A 43 -18.97 -0.10 -4.35
N ASN A 44 -20.10 -0.79 -4.49
CA ASN A 44 -20.75 -1.17 -5.74
C ASN A 44 -19.78 -1.83 -6.73
N PHE A 45 -18.98 -2.78 -6.25
CA PHE A 45 -17.95 -3.46 -7.04
C PHE A 45 -17.87 -4.94 -6.67
N GLU A 46 -17.63 -5.79 -7.67
CA GLU A 46 -17.57 -7.25 -7.49
C GLU A 46 -16.13 -7.72 -7.23
N PHE A 47 -15.84 -7.96 -5.96
CA PHE A 47 -14.53 -8.44 -5.49
C PHE A 47 -14.46 -9.98 -5.46
N SER A 48 -13.32 -10.54 -5.91
CA SER A 48 -12.95 -11.93 -5.68
C SER A 48 -12.03 -12.12 -4.47
N SER A 49 -11.27 -11.09 -4.11
CA SER A 49 -10.47 -11.00 -2.88
C SER A 49 -10.28 -9.53 -2.51
N PHE A 50 -9.60 -9.25 -1.40
CA PHE A 50 -9.36 -7.89 -0.93
C PHE A 50 -7.91 -7.77 -0.43
N GLU A 51 -7.05 -7.15 -1.25
CA GLU A 51 -5.59 -7.14 -1.05
C GLU A 51 -5.02 -5.77 -0.70
N SER A 52 -5.85 -4.72 -0.68
CA SER A 52 -5.45 -3.38 -0.19
C SER A 52 -4.92 -3.43 1.23
N VAL A 53 -4.05 -2.49 1.60
CA VAL A 53 -3.50 -2.32 2.96
C VAL A 53 -4.19 -1.19 3.74
N ASP A 54 -5.40 -0.83 3.32
CA ASP A 54 -6.27 0.15 3.98
C ASP A 54 -6.46 -0.19 5.47
N ALA A 55 -5.93 0.66 6.35
CA ALA A 55 -5.94 0.45 7.80
C ALA A 55 -7.33 0.58 8.43
N LEU A 56 -8.32 1.15 7.73
CA LEU A 56 -9.70 1.18 8.22
C LEU A 56 -10.41 -0.16 8.03
N LEU A 57 -10.13 -0.86 6.92
CA LEU A 57 -10.72 -2.15 6.58
C LEU A 57 -9.87 -3.33 7.07
N ARG A 58 -8.54 -3.19 6.98
CA ARG A 58 -7.51 -4.13 7.43
C ARG A 58 -6.54 -3.45 8.40
N PRO A 59 -6.95 -3.20 9.66
CA PRO A 59 -6.08 -2.56 10.65
C PRO A 59 -4.72 -3.21 10.78
N ASP A 60 -3.70 -2.38 10.95
CA ASP A 60 -2.36 -2.80 11.31
C ASP A 60 -2.35 -3.49 12.68
N LEU A 61 -1.67 -4.64 12.74
CA LEU A 61 -1.53 -5.43 13.96
C LEU A 61 -0.16 -5.26 14.62
N PHE A 62 0.80 -4.71 13.88
CA PHE A 62 2.12 -4.41 14.38
C PHE A 62 2.20 -2.97 14.90
N GLU A 63 2.68 -2.84 16.14
CA GLU A 63 2.99 -1.58 16.80
C GLU A 63 4.25 -1.84 17.65
N PRO A 64 5.34 -1.08 17.46
CA PRO A 64 6.60 -1.36 18.14
C PRO A 64 6.52 -1.13 19.64
N LYS A 65 6.90 -2.13 20.45
CA LYS A 65 6.78 -2.11 21.93
C LYS A 65 8.05 -2.55 22.64
N SER A 66 8.92 -3.29 21.97
CA SER A 66 10.18 -3.82 22.48
C SER A 66 11.37 -3.29 21.67
N ASP A 67 12.57 -3.38 22.23
CA ASP A 67 13.80 -3.00 21.53
C ASP A 67 13.94 -3.74 20.19
N GLU A 68 13.58 -5.04 20.15
CA GLU A 68 13.57 -5.84 18.91
C GLU A 68 12.57 -5.30 17.88
N ASP A 69 11.40 -4.80 18.30
CA ASP A 69 10.46 -4.16 17.38
C ASP A 69 11.04 -2.88 16.79
N TRP A 70 11.66 -2.04 17.63
CA TRP A 70 12.28 -0.77 17.22
C TRP A 70 13.48 -0.97 16.29
N ASP A 71 14.23 -2.05 16.46
CA ASP A 71 15.33 -2.44 15.56
C ASP A 71 14.83 -2.93 14.19
N ASN A 72 13.55 -3.28 14.07
CA ASN A 72 12.96 -3.88 12.87
C ASN A 72 11.79 -3.08 12.27
N CYS A 73 11.56 -1.84 12.70
CA CYS A 73 10.53 -0.97 12.13
C CYS A 73 11.11 0.28 11.48
N VAL A 74 10.31 0.92 10.62
CA VAL A 74 10.64 2.24 10.08
C VAL A 74 10.32 3.29 11.15
N ASN A 75 11.34 3.99 11.64
CA ASN A 75 11.19 5.08 12.61
C ASN A 75 11.04 6.43 11.90
N GLU A 76 9.92 6.58 11.18
CA GLU A 76 9.51 7.80 10.51
C GLU A 76 8.03 8.08 10.79
N ASP A 77 7.62 9.33 10.64
CA ASP A 77 6.23 9.73 10.83
C ASP A 77 5.29 8.85 9.99
N TYR A 78 4.23 8.36 10.64
CA TYR A 78 3.18 7.52 10.04
C TYR A 78 3.60 6.13 9.51
N LYS A 79 4.87 5.75 9.68
CA LYS A 79 5.44 4.50 9.11
C LYS A 79 5.88 3.45 10.15
N LEU A 80 5.57 3.66 11.44
CA LEU A 80 5.97 2.76 12.53
C LEU A 80 5.42 1.32 12.40
N ASN A 81 4.36 1.14 11.62
CA ASN A 81 3.74 -0.15 11.27
C ASN A 81 4.49 -0.92 10.17
N LEU A 82 5.47 -0.30 9.50
CA LEU A 82 6.29 -0.93 8.47
C LEU A 82 7.46 -1.68 9.11
N ILE A 83 7.55 -2.98 8.82
CA ILE A 83 8.62 -3.86 9.27
C ILE A 83 9.69 -3.96 8.18
N THR A 84 10.97 -3.87 8.54
CA THR A 84 12.09 -3.85 7.58
C THR A 84 12.71 -5.23 7.32
N ASN A 85 12.32 -6.25 8.09
CA ASN A 85 12.88 -7.60 8.02
C ASN A 85 11.77 -8.66 7.89
N LEU A 86 11.85 -9.50 6.85
CA LEU A 86 10.84 -10.54 6.57
C LEU A 86 10.75 -11.61 7.66
N GLU A 87 11.88 -12.09 8.16
CA GLU A 87 11.90 -13.12 9.22
C GLU A 87 11.26 -12.58 10.50
N TYR A 88 11.55 -11.31 10.82
CA TYR A 88 10.90 -10.62 11.92
C TYR A 88 9.40 -10.46 11.69
N ALA A 89 9.00 -10.03 10.48
CA ALA A 89 7.61 -9.88 10.12
C ALA A 89 6.83 -11.20 10.22
N ALA A 90 7.43 -12.32 9.82
CA ALA A 90 6.85 -13.66 9.99
C ALA A 90 6.70 -14.04 11.48
N LYS A 91 7.70 -13.73 12.31
CA LYS A 91 7.61 -13.90 13.77
C LYS A 91 6.48 -13.05 14.36
N VAL A 92 6.29 -11.81 13.93
CA VAL A 92 5.18 -10.94 14.36
C VAL A 92 3.85 -11.52 13.89
N HIS A 93 3.73 -11.91 12.61
CA HIS A 93 2.52 -12.48 12.01
C HIS A 93 2.03 -13.72 12.78
N SER A 94 2.93 -14.61 13.19
CA SER A 94 2.57 -15.82 13.97
C SER A 94 1.91 -15.54 15.33
N ARG A 95 2.00 -14.31 15.84
CA ARG A 95 1.38 -13.90 17.11
C ARG A 95 -0.13 -13.66 16.95
N PHE A 96 -0.59 -13.44 15.73
CA PHE A 96 -1.97 -13.06 15.43
C PHE A 96 -2.70 -14.17 14.68
N LYS A 97 -3.99 -14.33 15.01
CA LYS A 97 -4.92 -15.16 14.23
C LYS A 97 -5.70 -14.26 13.29
N ASN A 98 -6.12 -14.80 12.14
CA ASN A 98 -6.90 -14.07 11.13
C ASN A 98 -6.20 -12.79 10.64
N SER A 99 -4.90 -12.92 10.36
CA SER A 99 -4.04 -11.88 9.85
C SER A 99 -3.36 -12.33 8.55
N ASP A 100 -2.95 -11.35 7.75
CA ASP A 100 -2.07 -11.56 6.60
C ASP A 100 -0.75 -10.85 6.83
N LEU A 101 0.31 -11.47 6.32
CA LEU A 101 1.61 -10.84 6.10
C LEU A 101 1.65 -10.41 4.64
N VAL A 102 1.99 -9.15 4.39
CA VAL A 102 2.09 -8.59 3.04
C VAL A 102 3.42 -7.86 2.87
N GLY A 103 3.99 -7.95 1.68
CA GLY A 103 5.14 -7.12 1.28
C GLY A 103 4.65 -5.83 0.65
N VAL A 104 5.36 -4.73 0.88
CA VAL A 104 5.05 -3.43 0.27
C VAL A 104 6.31 -2.70 -0.20
N GLU A 105 6.23 -2.10 -1.38
CA GLU A 105 7.12 -1.01 -1.79
C GLU A 105 6.30 0.27 -1.80
N ILE A 106 6.80 1.33 -1.18
CA ILE A 106 6.01 2.54 -0.89
C ILE A 106 6.50 3.73 -1.70
N GLU A 107 5.62 4.74 -1.86
CA GLU A 107 5.95 6.05 -2.45
C GLU A 107 6.61 5.95 -3.84
N LEU A 108 6.12 5.02 -4.65
CA LEU A 108 6.70 4.71 -5.95
C LEU A 108 6.51 5.86 -6.95
N GLU A 109 7.62 6.29 -7.55
CA GLU A 109 7.65 7.20 -8.71
C GLU A 109 8.07 6.50 -10.01
N THR A 110 8.57 5.27 -9.89
CA THR A 110 8.93 4.40 -11.01
C THR A 110 8.39 3.00 -10.75
N PRO A 111 8.09 2.21 -11.80
CA PRO A 111 7.60 0.85 -11.61
C PRO A 111 8.60 0.00 -10.80
N PRO A 112 8.12 -0.98 -10.01
CA PRO A 112 8.99 -1.93 -9.33
C PRO A 112 9.92 -2.65 -10.29
N LYS A 113 11.14 -2.95 -9.82
CA LYS A 113 12.11 -3.71 -10.63
C LYS A 113 11.76 -5.19 -10.68
N GLU A 114 11.23 -5.73 -9.59
CA GLU A 114 10.79 -7.11 -9.45
C GLU A 114 9.27 -7.16 -9.30
N THR A 115 8.62 -8.02 -10.09
CA THR A 115 7.16 -8.17 -10.10
C THR A 115 6.72 -9.58 -9.73
N THR A 116 7.66 -10.45 -9.33
CA THR A 116 7.33 -11.76 -8.77
C THR A 116 6.51 -11.53 -7.50
N GLU A 117 5.39 -12.23 -7.36
CA GLU A 117 4.43 -12.08 -6.25
C GLU A 117 3.72 -10.71 -6.15
N LEU A 118 3.85 -9.82 -7.13
CA LEU A 118 3.13 -8.55 -7.17
C LEU A 118 1.62 -8.81 -7.35
N LEU A 119 0.82 -8.32 -6.40
CA LEU A 119 -0.65 -8.40 -6.43
C LEU A 119 -1.28 -7.19 -7.12
N GLY A 120 -0.58 -6.05 -7.14
CA GLY A 120 -1.02 -4.82 -7.77
C GLY A 120 -0.56 -3.58 -7.01
N PHE A 121 -1.20 -2.45 -7.31
CA PHE A 121 -0.89 -1.15 -6.74
C PHE A 121 -2.08 -0.59 -5.97
N ASP A 122 -1.77 0.00 -4.82
CA ASP A 122 -2.69 0.78 -4.00
C ASP A 122 -2.30 2.26 -4.02
N ILE A 123 -3.23 3.15 -3.66
CA ILE A 123 -2.99 4.58 -3.52
C ILE A 123 -3.38 4.99 -2.11
N LEU A 124 -2.37 5.26 -1.28
CA LEU A 124 -2.54 5.58 0.14
C LEU A 124 -2.41 7.08 0.35
N ASP A 125 -3.09 7.61 1.37
CA ASP A 125 -2.92 8.98 1.82
C ASP A 125 -1.52 9.27 2.41
N GLU A 126 -1.24 10.53 2.75
CA GLU A 126 0.04 10.93 3.37
C GLU A 126 0.32 10.24 4.71
N TYR A 127 -0.74 9.83 5.41
CA TYR A 127 -0.64 9.12 6.68
C TYR A 127 -0.38 7.62 6.49
N CYS A 128 -0.21 7.14 5.26
CA CYS A 128 0.08 5.74 4.95
C CYS A 128 -0.98 4.76 5.52
N GLN A 129 -2.22 5.23 5.67
CA GLN A 129 -3.29 4.53 6.40
C GLN A 129 -4.52 4.28 5.54
N VAL A 130 -5.00 5.28 4.81
CA VAL A 130 -6.27 5.19 4.10
C VAL A 130 -6.03 4.96 2.62
N SER A 131 -6.63 3.92 2.04
CA SER A 131 -6.61 3.72 0.59
C SER A 131 -7.68 4.60 -0.07
N LEU A 132 -7.24 5.40 -1.04
CA LEU A 132 -8.12 6.20 -1.87
C LEU A 132 -8.88 5.36 -2.89
N LEU A 133 -8.49 4.10 -3.09
CA LEU A 133 -9.16 3.16 -3.99
C LEU A 133 -10.35 2.46 -3.31
N THR A 134 -10.14 1.99 -2.08
CA THR A 134 -11.10 1.16 -1.36
C THR A 134 -11.96 1.92 -0.36
N ASN A 135 -11.50 3.04 0.20
CA ASN A 135 -12.28 3.80 1.19
C ASN A 135 -12.82 5.15 0.68
N TRP A 136 -12.17 5.76 -0.31
CA TRP A 136 -12.63 7.04 -0.87
C TRP A 136 -13.26 6.92 -2.26
N GLY A 137 -12.82 5.94 -3.05
CA GLY A 137 -13.07 5.87 -4.49
C GLY A 137 -14.45 5.37 -4.94
N ASN A 138 -15.51 5.46 -4.14
CA ASN A 138 -16.83 5.06 -4.63
C ASN A 138 -17.40 6.10 -5.62
N ASN A 139 -18.11 5.64 -6.66
CA ASN A 139 -18.69 6.48 -7.71
C ASN A 139 -17.66 7.39 -8.41
N ASN A 140 -16.46 6.85 -8.67
CA ASN A 140 -15.40 7.56 -9.36
C ASN A 140 -14.95 6.72 -10.56
N ASP A 141 -15.48 7.02 -11.74
CA ASP A 141 -15.27 6.23 -12.96
C ASP A 141 -13.78 5.98 -13.27
N VAL A 142 -12.91 6.96 -12.97
CA VAL A 142 -11.46 6.84 -13.21
C VAL A 142 -10.84 5.73 -12.35
N ILE A 143 -11.29 5.61 -11.10
CA ILE A 143 -10.87 4.56 -10.17
C ILE A 143 -11.58 3.24 -10.52
N ASP A 144 -12.92 3.29 -10.62
CA ASP A 144 -13.78 2.10 -10.75
C ASP A 144 -13.44 1.25 -11.98
N THR A 145 -13.10 1.90 -13.09
CA THR A 145 -12.73 1.21 -14.33
C THR A 145 -11.32 0.61 -14.33
N SER A 146 -10.48 0.99 -13.37
CA SER A 146 -9.09 0.58 -13.27
C SER A 146 -8.84 -0.49 -12.21
N LEU A 147 -9.84 -0.77 -11.37
CA LEU A 147 -9.74 -1.77 -10.32
C LEU A 147 -9.78 -3.20 -10.85
N CYS A 148 -8.86 -4.00 -10.34
CA CYS A 148 -8.91 -5.45 -10.44
C CYS A 148 -9.86 -6.02 -9.37
N LYS A 149 -10.26 -7.29 -9.55
CA LYS A 149 -11.18 -7.98 -8.62
C LYS A 149 -10.61 -8.19 -7.21
N ASN A 150 -9.33 -7.92 -6.99
CA ASN A 150 -8.67 -7.97 -5.69
C ASN A 150 -8.65 -6.60 -4.97
N GLY A 151 -9.23 -5.56 -5.58
CA GLY A 151 -9.29 -4.21 -5.04
C GLY A 151 -8.04 -3.35 -5.26
N LEU A 152 -7.09 -3.83 -6.06
CA LEU A 152 -5.88 -3.09 -6.45
C LEU A 152 -5.92 -2.69 -7.93
N ILE A 153 -5.01 -1.80 -8.32
CA ILE A 153 -4.75 -1.47 -9.73
C ILE A 153 -3.70 -2.44 -10.29
N GLY A 154 -3.94 -3.00 -11.47
CA GLY A 154 -3.05 -4.03 -12.04
C GLY A 154 -1.80 -3.48 -12.76
N ASP A 155 -1.78 -2.19 -13.10
CA ASP A 155 -0.73 -1.56 -13.90
C ASP A 155 -0.20 -0.28 -13.26
N PHE A 156 1.13 -0.12 -13.23
CA PHE A 156 1.77 1.03 -12.62
C PHE A 156 1.46 2.35 -13.35
N SER A 157 1.38 2.32 -14.68
CA SER A 157 1.07 3.53 -15.45
C SER A 157 -0.36 4.01 -15.18
N GLU A 158 -1.28 3.09 -14.94
CA GLU A 158 -2.65 3.42 -14.53
C GLU A 158 -2.70 3.97 -13.10
N ALA A 159 -1.97 3.36 -12.16
CA ALA A 159 -1.82 3.89 -10.81
C ALA A 159 -1.25 5.32 -10.81
N LEU A 160 -0.28 5.59 -11.68
CA LEU A 160 0.30 6.92 -11.87
C LEU A 160 -0.73 7.93 -12.39
N LYS A 161 -1.55 7.54 -13.38
CA LYS A 161 -2.63 8.40 -13.89
C LYS A 161 -3.63 8.73 -12.80
N ILE A 162 -4.09 7.73 -12.04
CA ILE A 162 -5.08 7.92 -10.97
C ILE A 162 -4.52 8.80 -9.86
N ARG A 163 -3.30 8.54 -9.36
CA ARG A 163 -2.65 9.40 -8.36
C ARG A 163 -2.57 10.85 -8.83
N ASN A 164 -2.10 11.06 -10.07
CA ASN A 164 -1.96 12.42 -10.60
C ASN A 164 -3.31 13.11 -10.80
N TYR A 165 -4.35 12.37 -11.19
CA TYR A 165 -5.73 12.84 -11.22
C TYR A 165 -6.20 13.26 -9.82
N LEU A 166 -6.01 12.40 -8.82
CA LEU A 166 -6.39 12.65 -7.42
C LEU A 166 -5.72 13.93 -6.88
N ARG A 167 -4.40 14.01 -6.98
CA ARG A 167 -3.62 15.17 -6.50
C ARG A 167 -3.99 16.47 -7.19
N LYS A 168 -4.39 16.41 -8.47
CA LYS A 168 -4.72 17.59 -9.26
C LYS A 168 -6.14 18.09 -9.00
N ASP A 169 -7.10 17.18 -9.06
CA ASP A 169 -8.52 17.52 -9.09
C ASP A 169 -9.13 17.59 -7.67
N PHE A 170 -8.45 17.02 -6.67
CA PHE A 170 -8.85 17.04 -5.25
C PHE A 170 -7.79 17.64 -4.32
N LYS A 171 -7.06 18.66 -4.80
CA LYS A 171 -5.98 19.35 -4.06
C LYS A 171 -6.37 20.00 -2.72
N GLU A 172 -7.66 20.10 -2.41
CA GLU A 172 -8.15 20.65 -1.14
C GLU A 172 -8.40 19.56 -0.09
N ASP A 173 -8.36 18.29 -0.49
CA ASP A 173 -8.46 17.13 0.37
C ASP A 173 -7.04 16.64 0.70
N GLY A 174 -6.65 16.74 1.98
CA GLY A 174 -5.31 16.36 2.43
C GLY A 174 -4.96 14.88 2.19
N HIS A 175 -5.96 13.99 2.14
CA HIS A 175 -5.72 12.60 1.78
C HIS A 175 -5.34 12.46 0.31
N ALA A 176 -5.92 13.28 -0.58
CA ALA A 176 -5.70 13.21 -2.02
C ALA A 176 -4.51 14.03 -2.52
N GLU A 177 -4.24 15.20 -1.93
CA GLU A 177 -3.15 16.09 -2.35
C GLU A 177 -1.77 15.41 -2.25
N PHE A 178 -1.57 14.61 -1.20
CA PHE A 178 -0.29 14.01 -0.86
C PHE A 178 -0.29 12.48 -0.96
N CYS A 179 -1.30 11.88 -1.62
CA CYS A 179 -1.39 10.42 -1.75
C CYS A 179 -0.22 9.80 -2.53
N GLY A 180 0.26 8.62 -2.14
CA GLY A 180 1.37 7.90 -2.75
C GLY A 180 0.96 6.55 -3.35
N ILE A 181 1.72 6.07 -4.36
CA ILE A 181 1.51 4.74 -4.93
C ILE A 181 2.31 3.71 -4.14
N TRP A 182 1.65 2.62 -3.78
CA TRP A 182 2.25 1.50 -3.07
C TRP A 182 2.10 0.26 -3.94
N ALA A 183 3.16 -0.52 -4.13
CA ALA A 183 3.07 -1.86 -4.70
C ALA A 183 2.86 -2.87 -3.58
N ILE A 184 1.91 -3.78 -3.75
CA ILE A 184 1.51 -4.78 -2.75
C ILE A 184 1.89 -6.17 -3.24
N TYR A 185 2.54 -6.95 -2.39
CA TYR A 185 3.07 -8.27 -2.71
C TYR A 185 2.49 -9.31 -1.76
N THR A 186 2.23 -10.50 -2.27
CA THR A 186 2.05 -11.67 -1.41
C THR A 186 3.40 -12.10 -0.85
N THR A 187 3.42 -12.56 0.41
CA THR A 187 4.59 -13.20 1.00
C THR A 187 4.34 -14.70 1.02
N ASN A 188 5.01 -15.45 0.15
CA ASN A 188 5.01 -16.91 0.20
C ASN A 188 5.88 -17.38 1.37
N THR A 189 5.36 -17.23 2.59
CA THR A 189 5.99 -17.67 3.85
C THR A 189 5.10 -18.66 4.58
#